data_AF-A0AA84Z8J1-F1
#
_entry.id   AF-A0AA84Z8J1-F1
#
_cell.length_a   1.000
_cell.length_b   1.000
_cell.length_c   1.000
_cell.angle_alpha   90.00
_cell.angle_beta   90.00
_cell.angle_gamma   90.00
#
_symmetry.space_group_name_H-M   'P 1'
#
loop_
_entity.id
_entity.type
_entity.pdbx_description
1 polymer ?
#
loop_
_entity_poly.entity_id
_entity_poly.type
_entity_poly.pdbx_seq_one_letter_code
_entity_poly.pdbx_strand_id
1 'polypeptide(L)'
;MKREILYFYLTLLRHGETAENKNQVIQGHLDTDLSAIGLEQARDIRTLINQSKPDIIISSDLKRARYTAYEITDPSVIELESRIRERNFGSLTGRPRSEVQQFTETNFKTGFECDGWRNIGGECTHEMASRTHDFLLDLCCRLVETRVKHTNVSCQDPFPIIGSSDLLPMGKLICKNFDVFPNVNAKAAESPISTYAGHVLIVGHGGWIRQFLRLLAFHSMYRQNFPKQCVNSVMNNCGICQVGVAFDICSLEAYQKCPQYERGVSMSPLPVFGNIMTHSETSVVKKSIQCPYIHLANPSLPIMTVCYQFNATKSLLEKHERLQREPHYLTIHTDETCLQEERMPQDDGDEYAGYPLNK
;
A
#
# COMPACT_ATOMS: atom_id res chain seq x y z
N MET A 1 -22.69 13.57 -19.04
CA MET A 1 -21.26 13.81 -19.28
C MET A 1 -20.61 12.46 -19.55
N LYS A 2 -19.62 12.39 -20.46
CA LYS A 2 -18.84 11.16 -20.66
C LYS A 2 -18.10 10.82 -19.37
N ARG A 3 -17.96 9.52 -19.08
CA ARG A 3 -17.13 9.07 -17.95
C ARG A 3 -15.67 9.42 -18.23
N GLU A 4 -15.05 10.13 -17.30
CA GLU A 4 -13.62 10.44 -17.34
C GLU A 4 -12.94 9.58 -16.27
N ILE A 5 -12.26 8.53 -16.73
CA ILE A 5 -11.53 7.62 -15.87
C ILE A 5 -10.05 8.00 -15.94
N LEU A 6 -9.47 8.39 -14.81
CA LEU A 6 -8.02 8.50 -14.71
C LEU A 6 -7.45 7.18 -14.24
N TYR A 7 -6.26 6.85 -14.71
CA TYR A 7 -5.50 5.74 -14.19
C TYR A 7 -4.01 6.06 -14.10
N PHE A 8 -3.35 5.46 -13.13
CA PHE A 8 -1.93 5.67 -12.86
C PHE A 8 -1.32 4.39 -12.29
N TYR A 9 0.01 4.33 -12.29
CA TYR A 9 0.75 3.26 -11.65
C TYR A 9 1.39 3.76 -10.35
N LEU A 10 1.39 2.90 -9.35
CA LEU A 10 2.05 3.08 -8.06
C LEU A 10 3.19 2.08 -7.93
N THR A 11 4.37 2.58 -7.58
CA THR A 11 5.49 1.78 -7.09
C THR A 11 5.70 2.13 -5.63
N LEU A 12 5.44 1.18 -4.74
CA LEU A 12 5.69 1.30 -3.31
C LEU A 12 7.03 0.65 -3.03
N LEU A 13 7.97 1.42 -2.48
CA LEU A 13 9.31 0.97 -2.11
C LEU A 13 9.49 1.12 -0.61
N ARG A 14 9.84 0.03 0.08
CA ARG A 14 10.27 0.13 1.48
C ARG A 14 11.70 0.67 1.52
N HIS A 15 11.98 1.53 2.50
CA HIS A 15 13.34 2.00 2.78
C HIS A 15 14.37 0.85 2.95
N GLY A 16 15.64 1.16 2.70
CA GLY A 16 16.77 0.25 2.94
C GLY A 16 16.95 -0.09 4.42
N GLU A 17 17.71 -1.14 4.71
CA GLU A 17 17.97 -1.61 6.07
C GLU A 17 18.53 -0.52 7.00
N THR A 18 18.09 -0.50 8.26
CA THR A 18 18.70 0.25 9.37
C THR A 18 19.29 -0.71 10.41
N ALA A 19 20.13 -0.19 11.33
CA ALA A 19 20.64 -1.01 12.43
C ALA A 19 19.51 -1.57 13.31
N GLU A 20 18.45 -0.79 13.51
CA GLU A 20 17.26 -1.17 14.28
C GLU A 20 16.48 -2.28 13.59
N ASN A 21 16.38 -2.29 12.24
CA ASN A 21 15.85 -3.45 11.54
C ASN A 21 16.67 -4.68 11.89
N LYS A 22 17.98 -4.66 11.64
CA LYS A 22 18.84 -5.81 11.92
C LYS A 22 18.73 -6.32 13.36
N ASN A 23 18.52 -5.43 14.32
CA ASN A 23 18.43 -5.73 15.75
C ASN A 23 17.00 -6.00 16.26
N GLN A 24 15.99 -6.11 15.40
CA GLN A 24 14.59 -6.33 15.79
C GLN A 24 14.04 -5.25 16.74
N VAL A 25 14.45 -4.00 16.53
CA VAL A 25 14.02 -2.84 17.30
C VAL A 25 12.94 -2.10 16.52
N ILE A 26 11.83 -1.80 17.20
CA ILE A 26 10.71 -1.05 16.62
C ILE A 26 11.12 0.41 16.49
N GLN A 27 11.01 0.96 15.27
CA GLN A 27 11.44 2.31 14.98
C GLN A 27 10.27 3.28 15.05
N GLY A 28 9.16 2.97 14.37
CA GLY A 28 8.06 3.94 14.22
C GLY A 28 8.56 5.29 13.75
N HIS A 29 8.36 6.33 14.57
CA HIS A 29 8.83 7.69 14.27
C HIS A 29 10.26 8.00 14.72
N LEU A 30 11.02 7.03 15.25
CA LEU A 30 12.44 7.20 15.52
C LEU A 30 13.18 7.52 14.21
N ASP A 31 13.92 8.62 14.18
CA ASP A 31 14.56 9.13 12.97
C ASP A 31 15.97 8.55 12.78
N THR A 32 16.02 7.31 12.32
CA THR A 32 17.21 6.47 12.16
C THR A 32 17.86 6.61 10.79
N ASP A 33 19.18 6.42 10.75
CA ASP A 33 19.96 6.38 9.51
C ASP A 33 19.95 4.98 8.87
N LEU A 34 20.22 4.92 7.56
CA LEU A 34 20.45 3.66 6.87
C LEU A 34 21.74 3.00 7.38
N SER A 35 21.74 1.67 7.44
CA SER A 35 22.97 0.90 7.63
C SER A 35 23.82 0.96 6.35
N ALA A 36 25.08 0.52 6.43
CA ALA A 36 25.91 0.38 5.23
C ALA A 36 25.26 -0.55 4.19
N ILE A 37 24.61 -1.62 4.66
CA ILE A 37 23.84 -2.55 3.82
C ILE A 37 22.61 -1.84 3.23
N GLY A 38 21.90 -1.04 4.02
CA GLY A 38 20.75 -0.27 3.54
C GLY A 38 21.10 0.73 2.44
N LEU A 39 22.26 1.36 2.52
CA LEU A 39 22.78 2.23 1.46
C LEU A 39 23.09 1.45 0.17
N GLU A 40 23.70 0.27 0.30
CA GLU A 40 23.96 -0.61 -0.85
C GLU A 40 22.66 -1.09 -1.50
N GLN A 41 21.67 -1.53 -0.70
CA GLN A 41 20.34 -1.91 -1.18
C GLN A 41 19.66 -0.77 -1.96
N ALA A 42 19.73 0.47 -1.45
CA ALA A 42 19.15 1.63 -2.10
C ALA A 42 19.84 1.97 -3.44
N ARG A 43 21.18 1.84 -3.49
CA ARG A 43 21.95 2.01 -4.73
C ARG A 43 21.66 0.91 -5.74
N ASP A 44 21.47 -0.32 -5.28
CA ASP A 44 21.19 -1.45 -6.14
C ASP A 44 19.84 -1.31 -6.83
N ILE A 45 18.81 -0.87 -6.10
CA ILE A 45 17.46 -0.73 -6.67
C ILE A 45 17.33 0.47 -7.62
N ARG A 46 18.25 1.45 -7.53
CA ARG A 46 18.25 2.68 -8.34
C ARG A 46 18.04 2.43 -9.83
N THR A 47 18.82 1.53 -10.43
CA THR A 47 18.77 1.30 -11.89
C THR A 47 17.39 0.81 -12.32
N LEU A 48 16.82 -0.12 -11.56
CA LEU A 48 15.49 -0.66 -11.81
C LEU A 48 14.41 0.43 -11.69
N ILE A 49 14.46 1.24 -10.64
CA ILE A 49 13.52 2.35 -10.46
C ILE A 49 13.67 3.39 -11.57
N ASN A 50 14.89 3.77 -11.95
CA ASN A 50 15.11 4.76 -13.01
C ASN A 50 14.65 4.27 -14.41
N GLN A 51 14.67 2.96 -14.66
CA GLN A 51 14.10 2.39 -15.89
C GLN A 51 12.59 2.57 -15.98
N SER A 52 11.90 2.54 -14.84
CA SER A 52 10.44 2.75 -14.75
C SER A 52 10.00 4.21 -14.86
N LYS A 53 10.95 5.16 -14.89
CA LYS A 53 10.73 6.60 -15.12
C LYS A 53 9.54 7.18 -14.34
N PRO A 54 9.57 7.16 -12.99
CA PRO A 54 8.50 7.77 -12.20
C PRO A 54 8.35 9.26 -12.52
N ASP A 55 7.10 9.69 -12.75
CA ASP A 55 6.73 11.09 -13.00
C ASP A 55 6.69 11.89 -11.68
N ILE A 56 6.32 11.22 -10.59
CA ILE A 56 6.20 11.81 -9.25
C ILE A 56 6.94 10.90 -8.26
N ILE A 57 7.76 11.50 -7.41
CA ILE A 57 8.52 10.78 -6.38
C ILE A 57 8.19 11.39 -5.02
N ILE A 58 7.58 10.59 -4.17
CA ILE A 58 7.17 10.97 -2.81
C ILE A 58 7.96 10.10 -1.83
N SER A 59 8.49 10.70 -0.77
CA SER A 59 9.20 9.99 0.29
C SER A 59 8.69 10.40 1.66
N SER A 60 8.66 9.46 2.60
CA SER A 60 8.53 9.83 4.00
C SER A 60 9.68 10.74 4.39
N ASP A 61 9.38 11.78 5.15
CA ASP A 61 10.35 12.73 5.69
C ASP A 61 11.29 12.15 6.77
N LEU A 62 11.09 10.89 7.21
CA LEU A 62 12.05 10.17 8.07
C LEU A 62 13.31 9.80 7.28
N LYS A 63 14.48 10.00 7.88
CA LYS A 63 15.81 9.86 7.27
C LYS A 63 15.99 8.58 6.49
N ARG A 64 15.67 7.41 7.05
CA ARG A 64 15.82 6.12 6.36
C ARG A 64 15.08 6.06 5.01
N ALA A 65 13.86 6.59 4.93
CA ALA A 65 13.09 6.63 3.68
C ALA A 65 13.63 7.72 2.75
N ARG A 66 13.87 8.91 3.29
CA ARG A 66 14.41 10.06 2.54
C ARG A 66 15.76 9.75 1.90
N TYR A 67 16.70 9.17 2.64
CA TYR A 67 18.03 8.80 2.15
C TYR A 67 17.99 7.61 1.20
N THR A 68 17.04 6.68 1.38
CA THR A 68 16.78 5.66 0.33
C THR A 68 16.38 6.35 -0.98
N ALA A 69 15.50 7.34 -0.92
CA ALA A 69 15.08 8.10 -2.10
C ALA A 69 16.22 8.93 -2.71
N TYR A 70 17.11 9.52 -1.89
CA TYR A 70 18.28 10.27 -2.36
C TYR A 70 19.32 9.41 -3.09
N GLU A 71 19.44 8.14 -2.72
CA GLU A 71 20.30 7.20 -3.44
C GLU A 71 19.70 6.79 -4.80
N ILE A 72 18.39 7.00 -5.02
CA ILE A 72 17.69 6.65 -6.26
C ILE A 72 17.68 7.81 -7.26
N THR A 73 17.34 9.02 -6.81
CA THR A 73 17.10 10.21 -7.64
C THR A 73 17.66 11.49 -7.01
N ASP A 74 17.62 12.59 -7.75
CA ASP A 74 18.00 13.90 -7.24
C ASP A 74 17.10 14.33 -6.06
N PRO A 75 17.65 14.68 -4.89
CA PRO A 75 16.86 15.18 -3.75
C PRO A 75 15.90 16.32 -4.09
N SER A 76 16.21 17.17 -5.08
CA SER A 76 15.39 18.35 -5.41
C SER A 76 14.05 18.01 -6.05
N VAL A 77 13.87 16.80 -6.57
CA VAL A 77 12.62 16.36 -7.22
C VAL A 77 11.73 15.54 -6.31
N ILE A 78 12.14 15.31 -5.05
CA ILE A 78 11.44 14.44 -4.10
C ILE A 78 10.51 15.29 -3.23
N GLU A 79 9.23 14.94 -3.25
CA GLU A 79 8.23 15.47 -2.34
C GLU A 79 8.32 14.74 -1.00
N LEU A 80 8.52 15.47 0.10
CA LEU A 80 8.50 14.89 1.43
C LEU A 80 7.10 14.94 2.01
N GLU A 81 6.60 13.79 2.47
CA GLU A 81 5.24 13.64 2.98
C GLU A 81 5.23 12.97 4.37
N SER A 82 4.67 13.67 5.35
CA SER A 82 4.59 13.20 6.73
C SER A 82 3.47 12.17 6.95
N ARG A 83 2.40 12.21 6.15
CA ARG A 83 1.26 11.27 6.23
C ARG A 83 1.64 9.84 5.86
N ILE A 84 2.80 9.63 5.23
CA ILE A 84 3.32 8.31 4.85
C ILE A 84 4.45 7.81 5.78
N ARG A 85 4.64 8.45 6.93
CA ARG A 85 5.51 7.93 8.01
C ARG A 85 5.05 6.55 8.46
N GLU A 86 5.97 5.80 9.07
CA GLU A 86 5.61 4.56 9.77
C GLU A 86 4.59 4.83 10.89
N ARG A 87 3.96 3.78 11.41
CA ARG A 87 3.10 3.87 12.59
C ARG A 87 3.85 4.50 13.77
N ASN A 88 3.18 5.40 14.50
CA ASN A 88 3.71 5.86 15.78
C ASN A 88 3.52 4.78 16.86
N PHE A 89 4.61 4.30 17.47
CA PHE A 89 4.56 3.28 18.53
C PHE A 89 4.60 3.87 19.95
N GLY A 90 4.63 5.20 20.10
CA GLY A 90 4.61 5.85 21.40
C GLY A 90 5.80 5.42 22.28
N SER A 91 5.54 5.05 23.53
CA SER A 91 6.58 4.60 24.47
C SER A 91 7.26 3.27 24.08
N LEU A 92 6.72 2.56 23.08
CA LEU A 92 7.31 1.34 22.55
C LEU A 92 8.31 1.59 21.41
N THR A 93 8.43 2.82 20.92
CA THR A 93 9.52 3.19 20.00
C THR A 93 10.88 2.94 20.65
N GLY A 94 11.79 2.30 19.92
CA GLY A 94 13.12 1.88 20.39
C GLY A 94 13.12 0.61 21.23
N ARG A 95 11.97 -0.04 21.44
CA ARG A 95 11.87 -1.31 22.17
C ARG A 95 12.05 -2.51 21.24
N PRO A 96 12.49 -3.67 21.78
CA PRO A 96 12.48 -4.93 21.05
C PRO A 96 11.07 -5.27 20.52
N ARG A 97 11.00 -5.83 19.32
CA ARG A 97 9.75 -6.30 18.68
C ARG A 97 8.92 -7.19 19.59
N SER A 98 9.55 -8.06 20.36
CA SER A 98 8.88 -8.97 21.30
C SER A 98 8.05 -8.22 22.36
N GLU A 99 8.50 -7.05 22.81
CA GLU A 99 7.74 -6.23 23.76
C GLU A 99 6.47 -5.65 23.12
N VAL A 100 6.54 -5.27 21.85
CA VAL A 100 5.37 -4.77 21.11
C VAL A 100 4.37 -5.88 20.84
N GLN A 101 4.83 -7.08 20.48
CA GLN A 101 3.96 -8.25 20.33
C GLN A 101 3.26 -8.59 21.65
N GLN A 102 3.99 -8.63 22.76
CA GLN A 102 3.41 -8.86 24.08
C GLN A 102 2.39 -7.78 24.47
N PHE A 103 2.69 -6.51 24.16
CA PHE A 103 1.77 -5.40 24.37
C PHE A 103 0.50 -5.56 23.51
N THR A 104 0.63 -5.85 22.21
CA THR A 104 -0.49 -6.03 21.28
C THR A 104 -1.41 -7.16 21.76
N GLU A 105 -0.85 -8.30 22.15
CA GLU A 105 -1.62 -9.43 22.70
C GLU A 105 -2.38 -9.06 23.97
N THR A 106 -1.71 -8.36 24.89
CA THR A 106 -2.31 -7.94 26.16
C THR A 106 -3.43 -6.92 25.92
N ASN A 107 -3.18 -5.94 25.06
CA ASN A 107 -4.12 -4.91 24.66
C ASN A 107 -5.37 -5.52 24.00
N PHE A 108 -5.19 -6.55 23.17
CA PHE A 108 -6.28 -7.31 22.57
C PHE A 108 -7.08 -8.10 23.63
N LYS A 109 -6.40 -8.88 24.48
CA LYS A 109 -7.05 -9.69 25.54
C LYS A 109 -7.85 -8.86 26.54
N THR A 110 -7.38 -7.64 26.83
CA THR A 110 -8.03 -6.70 27.77
C THR A 110 -9.14 -5.87 27.13
N GLY A 111 -9.20 -5.81 25.79
CA GLY A 111 -10.23 -5.07 25.05
C GLY A 111 -10.02 -3.55 25.03
N PHE A 112 -8.82 -3.05 25.36
CA PHE A 112 -8.50 -1.63 25.27
C PHE A 112 -8.31 -1.17 23.81
N GLU A 113 -7.91 -2.08 22.92
CA GLU A 113 -7.79 -1.85 21.47
C GLU A 113 -7.11 -0.52 21.12
N CYS A 114 -7.85 0.45 20.58
CA CYS A 114 -7.30 1.74 20.15
C CYS A 114 -6.81 2.58 21.33
N ASP A 115 -7.53 2.55 22.44
CA ASP A 115 -7.18 3.38 23.59
C ASP A 115 -5.94 2.85 24.30
N GLY A 116 -5.68 1.54 24.24
CA GLY A 116 -4.41 1.00 24.72
C GLY A 116 -3.22 1.61 23.98
N TRP A 117 -3.29 1.70 22.65
CA TRP A 117 -2.25 2.37 21.85
C TRP A 117 -2.14 3.86 22.19
N ARG A 118 -3.26 4.58 22.34
CA ARG A 118 -3.25 6.01 22.71
C ARG A 118 -2.67 6.26 24.09
N ASN A 119 -2.95 5.38 25.06
CA ASN A 119 -2.49 5.51 26.44
C ASN A 119 -0.95 5.48 26.54
N ILE A 120 -0.28 4.81 25.61
CA ILE A 120 1.18 4.81 25.52
C ILE A 120 1.73 5.89 24.57
N GLY A 121 0.88 6.81 24.09
CA GLY A 121 1.24 7.83 23.10
C GLY A 121 1.43 7.31 21.68
N GLY A 122 0.99 6.09 21.40
CA GLY A 122 1.04 5.46 20.08
C GLY A 122 -0.20 5.75 19.25
N GLU A 123 -0.07 5.49 17.96
CA GLU A 123 -1.14 5.56 16.96
C GLU A 123 -1.85 4.20 16.89
N CYS A 124 -3.18 4.18 16.94
CA CYS A 124 -3.93 2.95 16.64
C CYS A 124 -4.05 2.72 15.13
N THR A 125 -4.38 1.50 14.72
CA THR A 125 -4.49 1.14 13.30
C THR A 125 -5.53 1.96 12.54
N HIS A 126 -6.60 2.43 13.18
CA HIS A 126 -7.60 3.30 12.53
C HIS A 126 -7.07 4.72 12.26
N GLU A 127 -6.23 5.25 13.14
CA GLU A 127 -5.60 6.56 12.94
C GLU A 127 -4.63 6.51 11.76
N MET A 128 -3.85 5.44 11.70
CA MET A 128 -2.99 5.15 10.54
C MET A 128 -3.82 4.99 9.26
N ALA A 129 -4.92 4.24 9.32
CA ALA A 129 -5.84 4.11 8.18
C ALA A 129 -6.39 5.46 7.72
N SER A 130 -6.72 6.35 8.65
CA SER A 130 -7.23 7.70 8.35
C SER A 130 -6.21 8.51 7.55
N ARG A 131 -4.98 8.67 8.04
CA ARG A 131 -3.98 9.46 7.30
C ARG A 131 -3.59 8.83 5.97
N THR A 132 -3.61 7.50 5.87
CA THR A 132 -3.38 6.78 4.61
C THR A 132 -4.51 7.00 3.60
N HIS A 133 -5.76 7.00 4.08
CA HIS A 133 -6.93 7.32 3.27
C HIS A 133 -6.88 8.77 2.76
N ASP A 134 -6.59 9.72 3.65
CA ASP A 134 -6.48 11.15 3.31
C ASP A 134 -5.35 11.39 2.29
N PHE A 135 -4.21 10.70 2.45
CA PHE A 135 -3.12 10.73 1.48
C PHE A 135 -3.56 10.22 0.10
N LEU A 136 -4.29 9.09 0.02
CA LEU A 136 -4.74 8.55 -1.26
C LEU A 136 -5.71 9.51 -1.96
N LEU A 137 -6.67 10.08 -1.23
CA LEU A 137 -7.62 11.02 -1.81
C LEU A 137 -6.91 12.27 -2.34
N ASP A 138 -6.00 12.83 -1.57
CA ASP A 138 -5.17 13.96 -1.98
C ASP A 138 -4.33 13.63 -3.22
N LEU A 139 -3.67 12.46 -3.26
CA LEU A 139 -2.90 12.02 -4.42
C LEU A 139 -3.78 11.94 -5.68
N CYS A 140 -4.96 11.33 -5.58
CA CYS A 140 -5.90 11.26 -6.69
C CYS A 140 -6.35 12.65 -7.15
N CYS A 141 -6.65 13.57 -6.23
CA CYS A 141 -7.01 14.96 -6.56
C CYS A 141 -5.87 15.69 -7.28
N ARG A 142 -4.63 15.57 -6.79
CA ARG A 142 -3.45 16.16 -7.45
C ARG A 142 -3.28 15.65 -8.87
N LEU A 143 -3.47 14.36 -9.10
CA LEU A 143 -3.40 13.74 -10.43
C LEU A 143 -4.53 14.24 -11.37
N VAL A 144 -5.71 14.54 -10.84
CA VAL A 144 -6.78 15.20 -11.60
C VAL A 144 -6.37 16.61 -12.02
N GLU A 145 -5.70 17.37 -11.14
CA GLU A 145 -5.26 18.74 -11.44
C GLU A 145 -4.10 18.79 -12.44
N THR A 146 -3.15 17.86 -12.34
CA THR A 146 -1.94 17.82 -13.18
C THR A 146 -2.15 17.21 -14.56
N ARG A 147 -3.34 16.67 -14.85
CA ARG A 147 -3.74 16.02 -16.12
C ARG A 147 -3.39 16.81 -17.40
N VAL A 148 -3.23 18.13 -17.28
CA VAL A 148 -2.97 19.07 -18.39
C VAL A 148 -1.49 19.10 -18.84
N LYS A 149 -0.54 18.60 -18.04
CA LYS A 149 0.91 18.75 -18.32
C LYS A 149 1.56 17.54 -19.00
N HIS A 150 0.85 16.42 -19.09
CA HIS A 150 1.40 15.11 -19.43
C HIS A 150 0.94 14.63 -20.83
N THR A 151 1.12 15.46 -21.87
CA THR A 151 0.75 15.10 -23.26
C THR A 151 1.72 14.15 -23.95
N ASN A 152 2.88 13.85 -23.33
CA ASN A 152 3.95 13.01 -23.88
C ASN A 152 4.39 11.90 -22.90
N VAL A 153 3.49 11.35 -22.08
CA VAL A 153 3.87 10.22 -21.22
C VAL A 153 3.87 8.94 -22.03
N SER A 154 4.98 8.20 -21.95
CA SER A 154 5.08 6.87 -22.54
C SER A 154 4.02 5.98 -21.89
N CYS A 155 2.99 5.57 -22.64
CA CYS A 155 1.94 4.63 -22.20
C CYS A 155 2.48 3.19 -22.00
N GLN A 156 3.77 3.01 -21.76
CA GLN A 156 4.37 1.72 -21.48
C GLN A 156 4.27 1.44 -19.98
N ASP A 157 3.96 0.19 -19.64
CA ASP A 157 3.90 -0.24 -18.25
C ASP A 157 5.28 -0.03 -17.59
N PRO A 158 5.34 0.55 -16.38
CA PRO A 158 6.61 0.95 -15.77
C PRO A 158 7.55 -0.22 -15.45
N PHE A 159 7.01 -1.44 -15.37
CA PHE A 159 7.75 -2.67 -15.14
C PHE A 159 7.14 -3.82 -15.95
N PRO A 160 7.91 -4.89 -16.23
CA PRO A 160 7.32 -6.13 -16.71
C PRO A 160 6.30 -6.63 -15.70
N ILE A 161 5.05 -6.81 -16.14
CA ILE A 161 4.02 -7.47 -15.35
C ILE A 161 4.46 -8.91 -15.16
N ILE A 162 4.76 -9.27 -13.91
CA ILE A 162 5.22 -10.61 -13.53
C ILE A 162 4.03 -11.32 -12.89
N GLY A 163 3.62 -12.44 -13.47
CA GLY A 163 2.44 -13.18 -13.02
C GLY A 163 1.74 -13.88 -14.18
N SER A 164 0.56 -14.44 -13.90
CA SER A 164 -0.26 -15.16 -14.89
C SER A 164 -0.42 -14.38 -16.20
N SER A 165 -0.41 -15.10 -17.33
CA SER A 165 -0.64 -14.59 -18.69
C SER A 165 -1.92 -13.75 -18.88
N ASP A 166 -2.83 -13.80 -17.90
CA ASP A 166 -4.15 -13.17 -17.97
C ASP A 166 -4.22 -11.76 -17.35
N LEU A 167 -3.14 -11.29 -16.70
CA LEU A 167 -3.10 -9.96 -16.11
C LEU A 167 -2.96 -8.89 -17.20
N LEU A 168 -3.98 -8.03 -17.29
CA LEU A 168 -4.00 -6.94 -18.25
C LEU A 168 -3.37 -5.66 -17.67
N PRO A 169 -2.63 -4.89 -18.49
CA PRO A 169 -2.31 -3.51 -18.20
C PRO A 169 -3.57 -2.70 -17.85
N MET A 170 -3.42 -1.68 -17.01
CA MET A 170 -4.56 -0.99 -16.39
C MET A 170 -5.52 -0.40 -17.43
N GLY A 171 -4.98 0.23 -18.48
CA GLY A 171 -5.78 0.78 -19.58
C GLY A 171 -6.68 -0.27 -20.26
N LYS A 172 -6.18 -1.49 -20.47
CA LYS A 172 -6.98 -2.59 -21.06
C LYS A 172 -8.01 -3.14 -20.08
N LEU A 173 -7.68 -3.17 -18.79
CA LEU A 173 -8.59 -3.67 -17.75
C LEU A 173 -9.79 -2.73 -17.56
N ILE A 174 -9.57 -1.41 -17.60
CA ILE A 174 -10.63 -0.40 -17.55
C ILE A 174 -11.64 -0.64 -18.68
N CYS A 175 -11.16 -0.86 -19.91
CA CYS A 175 -12.03 -1.14 -21.05
C CYS A 175 -12.92 -2.38 -20.86
N LYS A 176 -12.47 -3.37 -20.08
CA LYS A 176 -13.25 -4.59 -19.79
C LYS A 176 -14.21 -4.45 -18.61
N ASN A 177 -13.95 -3.53 -17.67
CA ASN A 177 -14.65 -3.46 -16.37
C ASN A 177 -15.13 -2.04 -16.03
N PHE A 178 -15.40 -1.18 -17.01
CA PHE A 178 -15.77 0.22 -16.73
C PHE A 178 -17.12 0.39 -16.03
N ASP A 179 -17.97 -0.64 -16.07
CA ASP A 179 -19.27 -0.69 -15.36
C ASP A 179 -19.14 -0.76 -13.83
N VAL A 180 -17.93 -0.95 -13.32
CA VAL A 180 -17.62 -0.94 -11.87
C VAL A 180 -17.96 0.40 -11.21
N PHE A 181 -17.79 1.53 -11.92
CA PHE A 181 -18.00 2.85 -11.35
C PHE A 181 -19.50 3.21 -11.35
N PRO A 182 -20.11 3.56 -10.18
CA PRO A 182 -21.51 3.92 -10.10
C PRO A 182 -21.82 5.13 -10.97
N ASN A 183 -22.89 5.09 -11.75
CA ASN A 183 -23.26 6.25 -12.56
C ASN A 183 -24.77 6.40 -12.67
N VAL A 184 -25.31 7.38 -11.95
CA VAL A 184 -26.72 7.75 -11.98
C VAL A 184 -27.10 8.63 -13.19
N ASN A 185 -26.11 9.16 -13.93
CA ASN A 185 -26.30 10.22 -14.93
C ASN A 185 -25.78 9.88 -16.35
N ALA A 186 -25.22 8.69 -16.59
CA ALA A 186 -24.74 8.27 -17.90
C ALA A 186 -25.83 7.52 -18.67
N LYS A 187 -26.04 7.92 -19.92
CA LYS A 187 -26.76 7.09 -20.90
C LYS A 187 -25.90 5.85 -21.17
N ALA A 188 -26.49 4.66 -21.09
CA ALA A 188 -25.84 3.34 -21.08
C ALA A 188 -24.97 2.96 -22.31
N ALA A 189 -24.66 3.88 -23.21
CA ALA A 189 -24.09 3.60 -24.53
C ALA A 189 -22.78 4.34 -24.87
N GLU A 190 -22.21 5.15 -23.97
CA GLU A 190 -20.96 5.88 -24.24
C GLU A 190 -19.76 5.21 -23.56
N SER A 191 -18.78 4.76 -24.36
CA SER A 191 -17.50 4.25 -23.85
C SER A 191 -16.78 5.33 -23.03
N PRO A 192 -16.18 4.96 -21.88
CA PRO A 192 -15.46 5.92 -21.05
C PRO A 192 -14.21 6.46 -21.78
N ILE A 193 -13.85 7.70 -21.48
CA ILE A 193 -12.54 8.24 -21.81
C ILE A 193 -11.61 7.83 -20.68
N SER A 194 -10.58 7.03 -20.98
CA SER A 194 -9.53 6.69 -20.03
C SER A 194 -8.29 7.54 -20.30
N THR A 195 -7.70 8.10 -19.24
CA THR A 195 -6.53 8.99 -19.32
C THR A 195 -5.45 8.50 -18.38
N TYR A 196 -4.24 8.31 -18.92
CA TYR A 196 -3.07 7.98 -18.10
C TYR A 196 -2.60 9.23 -17.37
N ALA A 197 -2.50 9.15 -16.05
CA ALA A 197 -2.10 10.24 -15.16
C ALA A 197 -0.64 10.13 -14.67
N GLY A 198 0.09 9.10 -15.08
CA GLY A 198 1.52 8.95 -14.81
C GLY A 198 1.87 7.79 -13.87
N HIS A 199 3.13 7.76 -13.48
CA HIS A 199 3.72 6.78 -12.58
C HIS A 199 4.24 7.46 -11.31
N VAL A 200 3.73 7.03 -10.15
CA VAL A 200 4.07 7.56 -8.84
C VAL A 200 4.94 6.56 -8.08
N LEU A 201 6.14 6.97 -7.68
CA LEU A 201 7.01 6.24 -6.75
C LEU A 201 6.80 6.78 -5.34
N ILE A 202 6.54 5.88 -4.39
CA ILE A 202 6.44 6.18 -2.97
C ILE A 202 7.51 5.40 -2.21
N VAL A 203 8.43 6.11 -1.56
CA VAL A 203 9.43 5.53 -0.66
C VAL A 203 8.96 5.67 0.78
N GLY A 204 8.54 4.57 1.39
CA GLY A 204 7.88 4.53 2.69
C GLY A 204 8.40 3.42 3.61
N HIS A 205 7.51 2.96 4.49
CA HIS A 205 7.82 2.03 5.58
C HIS A 205 6.93 0.80 5.52
N GLY A 206 7.39 -0.31 6.11
CA GLY A 206 6.72 -1.61 5.98
C GLY A 206 5.29 -1.61 6.52
N GLY A 207 5.06 -1.09 7.72
CA GLY A 207 3.74 -1.02 8.34
C GLY A 207 2.79 -0.11 7.56
N TRP A 208 3.27 1.05 7.11
CA TRP A 208 2.46 1.97 6.31
C TRP A 208 2.12 1.42 4.93
N ILE A 209 3.08 0.84 4.22
CA ILE A 209 2.84 0.23 2.90
C ILE A 209 1.85 -0.92 3.03
N ARG A 210 2.00 -1.75 4.06
CA ARG A 210 1.03 -2.82 4.36
C ARG A 210 -0.38 -2.26 4.56
N GLN A 211 -0.52 -1.19 5.35
CA GLN A 211 -1.81 -0.56 5.55
C GLN A 211 -2.39 0.05 4.26
N PHE A 212 -1.54 0.65 3.43
CA PHE A 212 -1.96 1.20 2.15
C PHE A 212 -2.41 0.12 1.16
N LEU A 213 -1.66 -0.98 1.05
CA LEU A 213 -2.03 -2.13 0.22
C LEU A 213 -3.35 -2.75 0.66
N ARG A 214 -3.66 -2.80 1.96
CA ARG A 214 -4.95 -3.28 2.47
C ARG A 214 -6.10 -2.37 2.09
N LEU A 215 -5.87 -1.05 2.16
CA LEU A 215 -6.83 -0.07 1.68
C LEU A 215 -7.15 -0.33 0.19
N LEU A 216 -6.14 -0.53 -0.64
CA LEU A 216 -6.33 -0.87 -2.06
C LEU A 216 -6.98 -2.25 -2.24
N ALA A 217 -6.59 -3.27 -1.48
CA ALA A 217 -7.06 -4.65 -1.64
C ALA A 217 -8.48 -4.91 -1.11
N PHE A 218 -8.94 -4.18 -0.11
CA PHE A 218 -10.22 -4.46 0.57
C PHE A 218 -11.27 -3.37 0.42
N HIS A 219 -10.85 -2.12 0.21
CA HIS A 219 -11.79 -0.99 0.14
C HIS A 219 -12.06 -0.53 -1.29
N SER A 220 -11.30 -1.00 -2.28
CA SER A 220 -11.60 -0.73 -3.69
C SER A 220 -12.89 -1.43 -4.13
N MET A 221 -13.76 -0.71 -4.84
CA MET A 221 -14.95 -1.25 -5.50
C MET A 221 -14.62 -2.42 -6.43
N TYR A 222 -13.45 -2.35 -7.09
CA TYR A 222 -12.90 -3.47 -7.84
C TYR A 222 -11.43 -3.66 -7.46
N ARG A 223 -11.06 -4.91 -7.20
CA ARG A 223 -9.67 -5.31 -7.02
C ARG A 223 -9.35 -6.61 -7.72
N GLN A 224 -8.13 -6.74 -8.21
CA GLN A 224 -7.64 -7.97 -8.84
C GLN A 224 -6.22 -8.30 -8.37
N ASN A 225 -5.95 -9.59 -8.21
CA ASN A 225 -4.61 -10.15 -8.03
C ASN A 225 -3.85 -9.73 -6.76
N PHE A 226 -4.55 -9.25 -5.72
CA PHE A 226 -3.94 -9.09 -4.40
C PHE A 226 -3.80 -10.46 -3.72
N PRO A 227 -2.59 -10.89 -3.33
CA PRO A 227 -2.38 -12.17 -2.67
C PRO A 227 -2.98 -12.13 -1.27
N LYS A 228 -4.15 -12.75 -1.09
CA LYS A 228 -4.90 -12.74 0.18
C LYS A 228 -4.04 -13.24 1.35
N GLN A 229 -3.19 -14.24 1.09
CA GLN A 229 -2.30 -14.85 2.07
C GLN A 229 -1.09 -13.99 2.46
N CYS A 230 -0.74 -12.96 1.67
CA CYS A 230 0.45 -12.12 1.89
C CYS A 230 0.13 -10.65 2.16
N VAL A 231 -1.13 -10.24 2.11
CA VAL A 231 -1.49 -8.84 2.42
C VAL A 231 -1.10 -8.43 3.85
N ASN A 232 -0.84 -9.42 4.72
CA ASN A 232 -0.32 -9.24 6.07
C ASN A 232 1.18 -9.58 6.19
N SER A 233 1.85 -10.05 5.12
CA SER A 233 3.28 -10.35 5.18
C SER A 233 4.09 -9.06 5.30
N VAL A 234 5.30 -9.20 5.82
CA VAL A 234 6.16 -8.04 6.00
C VAL A 234 7.06 -7.82 4.81
N MET A 235 7.11 -6.57 4.37
CA MET A 235 7.77 -6.16 3.14
C MET A 235 9.29 -6.07 3.28
N ASN A 236 10.08 -6.75 2.45
CA ASN A 236 11.54 -6.71 2.51
C ASN A 236 12.10 -5.27 2.42
N ASN A 237 13.23 -4.98 3.07
CA ASN A 237 13.95 -3.71 2.82
C ASN A 237 14.30 -3.61 1.33
N CYS A 238 14.05 -2.44 0.73
CA CYS A 238 14.10 -2.22 -0.72
C CYS A 238 13.26 -3.21 -1.57
N GLY A 239 12.27 -3.87 -0.96
CA GLY A 239 11.22 -4.59 -1.67
C GLY A 239 10.30 -3.61 -2.41
N ILE A 240 9.62 -4.09 -3.45
CA ILE A 240 8.74 -3.30 -4.30
C ILE A 240 7.35 -3.94 -4.38
N CYS A 241 6.31 -3.12 -4.25
CA CYS A 241 4.96 -3.48 -4.70
C CYS A 241 4.56 -2.56 -5.86
N GLN A 242 4.01 -3.14 -6.92
CA GLN A 242 3.52 -2.40 -8.08
C GLN A 242 2.01 -2.56 -8.20
N VAL A 243 1.27 -1.45 -8.22
CA VAL A 243 -0.18 -1.44 -8.25
C VAL A 243 -0.69 -0.49 -9.35
N GLY A 244 -1.63 -0.94 -10.17
CA GLY A 244 -2.41 -0.07 -11.04
C GLY A 244 -3.64 0.45 -10.30
N VAL A 245 -3.94 1.74 -10.43
CA VAL A 245 -5.10 2.38 -9.81
C VAL A 245 -5.86 3.17 -10.87
N ALA A 246 -7.20 3.09 -10.85
CA ALA A 246 -8.06 3.89 -11.70
C ALA A 246 -9.30 4.34 -10.95
N PHE A 247 -9.85 5.48 -11.34
CA PHE A 247 -11.05 6.04 -10.74
C PHE A 247 -11.78 6.95 -11.72
N ASP A 248 -13.11 6.97 -11.62
CA ASP A 248 -13.94 7.97 -12.29
C ASP A 248 -13.91 9.27 -11.48
N ILE A 249 -13.59 10.39 -12.13
CA ILE A 249 -13.41 11.69 -11.44
C ILE A 249 -14.69 12.10 -10.69
N CYS A 250 -15.85 12.00 -11.35
CA CYS A 250 -17.13 12.38 -10.75
C CYS A 250 -17.46 11.52 -9.53
N SER A 251 -17.19 10.21 -9.60
CA SER A 251 -17.40 9.27 -8.51
C SER A 251 -16.50 9.59 -7.32
N LEU A 252 -15.22 9.92 -7.56
CA LEU A 252 -14.30 10.32 -6.51
C LEU A 252 -14.70 11.65 -5.85
N GLU A 253 -15.13 12.65 -6.63
CA GLU A 253 -15.64 13.92 -6.11
C GLU A 253 -16.92 13.73 -5.28
N ALA A 254 -17.85 12.89 -5.75
CA ALA A 254 -19.07 12.58 -5.03
C ALA A 254 -18.77 11.85 -3.71
N TYR A 255 -17.82 10.92 -3.73
CA TYR A 255 -17.36 10.21 -2.55
C TYR A 255 -16.79 11.16 -1.48
N GLN A 256 -16.00 12.16 -1.88
CA GLN A 256 -15.43 13.15 -0.97
C GLN A 256 -16.48 14.09 -0.36
N LYS A 257 -17.57 14.37 -1.10
CA LYS A 257 -18.69 15.21 -0.63
C LYS A 257 -19.68 14.44 0.26
N CYS A 258 -19.64 13.11 0.25
CA CYS A 258 -20.56 12.29 1.02
C CYS A 258 -20.27 12.41 2.53
N PRO A 259 -21.26 12.78 3.36
CA PRO A 259 -21.09 12.83 4.81
C PRO A 259 -20.61 11.49 5.34
N GLN A 260 -19.65 11.53 6.27
CA GLN A 260 -18.99 10.32 6.78
C GLN A 260 -19.97 9.27 7.35
N TYR A 261 -21.17 9.70 7.78
CA TYR A 261 -22.25 8.91 8.37
C TYR A 261 -23.26 8.29 7.36
N GLU A 262 -23.34 8.77 6.12
CA GLU A 262 -24.23 8.21 5.09
C GLU A 262 -23.64 6.98 4.38
N ARG A 263 -22.41 6.63 4.73
CA ARG A 263 -21.68 5.45 4.25
C ARG A 263 -22.21 4.19 4.93
N GLY A 264 -23.46 3.82 4.61
CA GLY A 264 -24.20 2.63 5.02
C GLY A 264 -23.52 1.74 6.06
N VAL A 265 -23.67 2.08 7.35
CA VAL A 265 -23.25 1.23 8.46
C VAL A 265 -24.28 0.11 8.64
N SER A 266 -24.29 -0.85 7.73
CA SER A 266 -25.10 -2.06 7.88
C SER A 266 -24.32 -3.29 7.43
N MET A 267 -23.09 -3.43 7.89
CA MET A 267 -22.39 -4.72 8.00
C MET A 267 -21.35 -4.59 9.11
N SER A 268 -21.07 -5.71 9.79
CA SER A 268 -20.03 -5.83 10.83
C SER A 268 -18.81 -5.00 10.43
N PRO A 269 -18.26 -4.13 11.32
CA PRO A 269 -17.00 -3.46 11.01
C PRO A 269 -16.04 -4.56 10.58
N LEU A 270 -15.39 -4.40 9.41
CA LEU A 270 -14.29 -5.30 9.09
C LEU A 270 -13.42 -5.31 10.34
N PRO A 271 -13.16 -6.50 10.92
CA PRO A 271 -12.43 -6.55 12.17
C PRO A 271 -11.16 -5.77 11.96
N VAL A 272 -10.76 -5.01 12.98
CA VAL A 272 -9.52 -4.26 13.02
C VAL A 272 -8.38 -5.25 12.83
N PHE A 273 -8.13 -5.58 11.58
CA PHE A 273 -7.00 -6.18 10.91
C PHE A 273 -6.22 -7.34 11.57
N GLY A 274 -6.66 -7.83 12.72
CA GLY A 274 -6.17 -8.98 13.45
C GLY A 274 -7.14 -10.16 13.42
N ASN A 275 -8.25 -10.08 12.67
CA ASN A 275 -9.24 -11.16 12.74
C ASN A 275 -9.99 -11.53 11.45
N ILE A 276 -9.33 -11.37 10.30
CA ILE A 276 -9.88 -11.80 8.99
C ILE A 276 -10.18 -13.32 8.96
N MET A 277 -9.61 -14.11 9.89
CA MET A 277 -9.74 -15.58 9.90
C MET A 277 -10.55 -16.18 11.06
N THR A 278 -11.04 -15.42 12.07
CA THR A 278 -11.73 -16.06 13.23
C THR A 278 -13.06 -15.47 13.67
N HIS A 279 -13.67 -14.53 12.93
CA HIS A 279 -15.05 -14.16 13.24
C HIS A 279 -16.03 -15.24 12.79
N SER A 280 -16.36 -16.15 13.72
CA SER A 280 -17.68 -16.75 13.77
C SER A 280 -18.69 -15.66 14.14
N GLU A 281 -19.86 -15.69 13.50
CA GLU A 281 -20.95 -14.69 13.60
C GLU A 281 -21.59 -14.54 15.00
N THR A 282 -20.96 -15.04 16.06
CA THR A 282 -21.60 -15.22 17.38
C THR A 282 -20.89 -14.51 18.54
N SER A 283 -19.87 -13.68 18.30
CA SER A 283 -19.17 -12.97 19.38
C SER A 283 -19.83 -11.61 19.69
N VAL A 284 -20.49 -11.55 20.85
CA VAL A 284 -21.10 -10.35 21.43
C VAL A 284 -20.08 -9.22 21.54
N VAL A 285 -20.27 -8.16 20.73
CA VAL A 285 -19.50 -6.91 20.79
C VAL A 285 -19.69 -6.30 22.18
N LYS A 286 -18.68 -6.40 23.05
CA LYS A 286 -18.69 -5.71 24.35
C LYS A 286 -18.67 -4.19 24.11
N LYS A 287 -19.48 -3.49 24.90
CA LYS A 287 -19.80 -2.05 24.81
C LYS A 287 -18.61 -1.19 24.38
N SER A 288 -18.84 -0.55 23.24
CA SER A 288 -18.01 0.35 22.46
C SER A 288 -17.39 1.51 23.25
N ILE A 289 -16.06 1.60 23.21
CA ILE A 289 -15.42 2.89 22.98
C ILE A 289 -15.24 2.99 21.47
N GLN A 290 -16.17 3.68 20.79
CA GLN A 290 -16.12 3.83 19.34
C GLN A 290 -14.96 4.79 19.01
N CYS A 291 -13.84 4.22 18.55
CA CYS A 291 -12.78 5.00 17.92
C CYS A 291 -13.40 5.93 16.86
N PRO A 292 -13.11 7.25 16.86
CA PRO A 292 -13.74 8.18 15.92
C PRO A 292 -13.49 7.83 14.45
N TYR A 293 -12.40 7.10 14.17
CA TYR A 293 -12.01 6.64 12.84
C TYR A 293 -12.59 5.27 12.46
N ILE A 294 -13.40 4.63 13.32
CA ILE A 294 -13.98 3.30 13.06
C ILE A 294 -14.83 3.26 11.78
N HIS A 295 -15.43 4.39 11.41
CA HIS A 295 -16.23 4.50 10.19
C HIS A 295 -15.40 4.28 8.91
N LEU A 296 -14.06 4.39 9.00
CA LEU A 296 -13.12 4.08 7.93
C LEU A 296 -12.81 2.58 7.82
N ALA A 297 -13.37 1.74 8.71
CA ALA A 297 -13.21 0.29 8.61
C ALA A 297 -14.01 -0.33 7.46
N ASN A 298 -14.87 0.43 6.75
CA ASN A 298 -15.59 -0.09 5.58
C ASN A 298 -16.04 0.95 4.51
N PRO A 299 -15.21 1.91 4.07
CA PRO A 299 -15.51 2.68 2.89
C PRO A 299 -15.37 1.81 1.64
N SER A 300 -16.39 1.77 0.78
CA SER A 300 -16.19 1.35 -0.61
C SER A 300 -15.67 2.55 -1.40
N LEU A 301 -14.35 2.62 -1.57
CA LEU A 301 -13.68 3.63 -2.37
C LEU A 301 -14.06 3.44 -3.85
N PRO A 302 -14.43 4.51 -4.58
CA PRO A 302 -14.79 4.45 -5.99
C PRO A 302 -13.56 4.33 -6.88
N ILE A 303 -12.70 3.35 -6.57
CA ILE A 303 -11.45 3.07 -7.26
C ILE A 303 -11.40 1.61 -7.70
N MET A 304 -10.67 1.38 -8.78
CA MET A 304 -10.29 0.07 -9.31
C MET A 304 -8.81 -0.13 -9.07
N THR A 305 -8.41 -1.28 -8.56
CA THR A 305 -7.00 -1.58 -8.25
C THR A 305 -6.55 -2.94 -8.77
N VAL A 306 -5.29 -3.05 -9.17
CA VAL A 306 -4.66 -4.30 -9.62
C VAL A 306 -3.28 -4.40 -9.04
N CYS A 307 -2.99 -5.47 -8.31
CA CYS A 307 -1.62 -5.73 -7.85
C CYS A 307 -0.87 -6.50 -8.94
N TYR A 308 0.17 -5.89 -9.53
CA TYR A 308 1.01 -6.53 -10.54
C TYR A 308 2.21 -7.24 -9.91
N GLN A 309 2.77 -6.65 -8.87
CA GLN A 309 3.89 -7.22 -8.13
C GLN A 309 3.67 -6.97 -6.65
N PHE A 310 3.89 -8.00 -5.83
CA PHE A 310 3.76 -7.92 -4.39
C PHE A 310 5.09 -8.30 -3.75
N ASN A 311 5.70 -7.33 -3.06
CA ASN A 311 6.93 -7.48 -2.30
C ASN A 311 8.07 -8.14 -3.09
N ALA A 312 8.23 -7.72 -4.34
CA ALA A 312 9.27 -8.22 -5.21
C ALA A 312 10.62 -7.61 -4.85
N THR A 313 11.67 -8.44 -4.85
CA THR A 313 13.06 -7.97 -4.71
C THR A 313 13.68 -7.74 -6.09
N LYS A 314 14.73 -6.91 -6.16
CA LYS A 314 15.50 -6.71 -7.41
C LYS A 314 15.88 -8.02 -8.08
N SER A 315 16.45 -8.95 -7.31
CA SER A 315 16.92 -10.25 -7.80
C SER A 315 15.79 -11.06 -8.46
N LEU A 316 14.59 -11.02 -7.87
CA LEU A 316 13.41 -11.68 -8.42
C LEU A 316 12.97 -11.07 -9.75
N LEU A 317 12.96 -9.74 -9.82
CA LEU A 317 12.59 -8.99 -11.03
C LEU A 317 13.58 -9.25 -12.16
N GLU A 318 14.89 -9.18 -11.89
CA GLU A 318 15.95 -9.47 -12.86
C GLU A 318 15.95 -10.94 -13.31
N LYS A 319 15.66 -11.87 -12.39
CA LYS A 319 15.50 -13.29 -12.74
C LYS A 319 14.36 -13.47 -13.74
N HIS A 320 13.21 -12.85 -13.50
CA HIS A 320 12.08 -12.95 -14.43
C HIS A 320 12.33 -12.28 -15.77
N GLU A 321 12.99 -11.11 -15.79
CA GLU A 321 13.34 -10.45 -17.05
C GLU A 321 14.25 -11.33 -17.92
N ARG A 322 15.22 -12.02 -17.32
CA ARG A 322 16.07 -13.00 -18.03
C ARG A 322 15.26 -14.17 -18.58
N LEU A 323 14.37 -14.73 -17.76
CA LEU A 323 13.56 -15.89 -18.13
C LEU A 323 12.52 -15.57 -19.21
N GLN A 324 11.91 -14.38 -19.22
CA GLN A 324 10.99 -13.94 -20.29
C GLN A 324 11.64 -13.85 -21.67
N ARG A 325 12.98 -13.75 -21.74
CA ARG A 325 13.73 -13.76 -23.00
C ARG A 325 13.98 -15.18 -23.53
N GLU A 326 13.62 -16.23 -22.78
CA GLU A 326 13.76 -17.62 -23.21
C GLU A 326 12.51 -18.14 -23.96
N PRO A 327 12.68 -18.90 -25.06
CA PRO A 327 11.57 -19.32 -25.94
C PRO A 327 10.50 -20.23 -25.30
N HIS A 328 10.73 -20.77 -24.11
CA HIS A 328 9.91 -21.80 -23.47
C HIS A 328 9.46 -21.45 -22.05
N TYR A 329 9.56 -20.19 -21.65
CA TYR A 329 9.23 -19.80 -20.29
C TYR A 329 7.71 -19.77 -20.03
N LEU A 330 7.25 -20.64 -19.12
CA LEU A 330 5.92 -20.60 -18.53
C LEU A 330 5.92 -19.56 -17.40
N THR A 331 4.98 -18.61 -17.44
CA THR A 331 4.81 -17.54 -16.44
C THR A 331 4.76 -18.11 -15.01
N ILE A 332 5.72 -17.70 -14.18
CA ILE A 332 5.68 -17.97 -12.74
C ILE A 332 4.47 -17.24 -12.14
N HIS A 333 3.62 -17.97 -11.43
CA HIS A 333 2.47 -17.38 -10.73
C HIS A 333 2.95 -16.45 -9.61
N THR A 334 2.22 -15.35 -9.38
CA THR A 334 2.44 -14.41 -8.26
C THR A 334 2.44 -15.08 -6.88
N ASP A 335 1.99 -16.33 -6.78
CA ASP A 335 2.09 -17.11 -5.56
C ASP A 335 3.55 -17.44 -5.18
N GLU A 336 4.49 -17.59 -6.12
CA GLU A 336 5.90 -17.88 -5.79
C GLU A 336 6.63 -16.71 -5.13
N THR A 337 6.26 -15.46 -5.43
CA THR A 337 6.85 -14.26 -4.79
C THR A 337 6.45 -14.15 -3.31
N CYS A 338 5.39 -14.88 -2.94
CA CYS A 338 4.66 -14.80 -1.70
C CYS A 338 4.96 -15.95 -0.73
N LEU A 339 5.45 -17.09 -1.25
CA LEU A 339 5.64 -18.32 -0.47
C LEU A 339 6.90 -18.33 0.39
N GLN A 340 7.81 -17.37 0.23
CA GLN A 340 9.08 -17.30 0.97
C GLN A 340 9.01 -16.47 2.26
N GLU A 341 7.85 -15.90 2.58
CA GLU A 341 7.71 -14.92 3.66
C GLU A 341 7.01 -15.48 4.90
N GLU A 342 7.40 -14.97 6.07
CA GLU A 342 6.73 -15.28 7.32
C GLU A 342 5.26 -14.83 7.24
N ARG A 343 4.35 -15.79 7.43
CA ARG A 343 2.92 -15.53 7.42
C ARG A 343 2.50 -15.04 8.79
N MET A 344 1.91 -13.85 8.82
CA MET A 344 1.33 -13.30 10.05
C MET A 344 -0.17 -13.61 10.07
N PRO A 345 -0.64 -14.49 10.98
CA PRO A 345 -2.05 -14.89 11.02
C PRO A 345 -2.97 -13.73 11.44
N GLN A 346 -2.44 -12.70 12.10
CA GLN A 346 -3.13 -11.50 12.58
C GLN A 346 -2.17 -10.30 12.50
N ASP A 347 -2.68 -9.07 12.33
CA ASP A 347 -1.92 -7.83 12.50
C ASP A 347 -1.52 -7.70 13.99
N ASP A 348 -0.33 -8.17 14.31
CA ASP A 348 0.31 -8.11 15.63
C ASP A 348 0.93 -6.73 15.92
N GLY A 349 0.67 -5.76 15.04
CA GLY A 349 1.23 -4.40 15.12
C GLY A 349 2.66 -4.30 14.58
N ASP A 350 3.14 -5.29 13.82
CA ASP A 350 4.54 -5.42 13.46
C ASP A 350 5.03 -4.51 12.32
N GLU A 351 6.31 -4.13 12.40
CA GLU A 351 7.08 -3.33 11.44
C GLU A 351 8.04 -4.21 10.60
N TYR A 352 8.22 -5.49 10.94
CA TYR A 352 9.50 -6.16 10.72
C TYR A 352 9.75 -6.93 9.41
N ALA A 353 10.71 -6.49 8.59
CA ALA A 353 11.33 -7.31 7.57
C ALA A 353 12.71 -7.77 7.96
N GLY A 354 12.83 -9.05 8.19
CA GLY A 354 14.12 -9.70 8.18
C GLY A 354 13.94 -11.11 7.75
N TYR A 355 15.07 -11.66 7.32
CA TYR A 355 15.18 -13.03 6.89
C TYR A 355 14.43 -13.96 7.85
N PRO A 356 13.67 -14.94 7.33
CA PRO A 356 13.01 -15.92 8.15
C PRO A 356 14.02 -16.49 9.16
N LEU A 357 13.58 -16.72 10.39
CA LEU A 357 14.39 -17.26 11.49
C LEU A 357 15.00 -18.66 11.21
N ASN A 358 14.86 -19.18 9.99
CA ASN A 358 15.36 -20.46 9.56
C ASN A 358 16.74 -20.31 8.90
N LYS A 359 17.77 -20.50 9.71
CA LYS A 359 18.93 -21.29 9.28
C LYS A 359 18.59 -22.77 9.34
#